data_AF-A0A7K0Y1Z6-F1
#
_entry.id   AF-A0A7K0Y1Z6-F1
#
_cell.length_a   1.000
_cell.length_b   1.000
_cell.length_c   1.000
_cell.angle_alpha   90.00
_cell.angle_beta   90.00
_cell.angle_gamma   90.00
#
_symmetry.space_group_name_H-M   'P 1'
#
loop_
_entity.id
_entity.type
_entity.pdbx_description
1 polymer ?
#
loop_
_entity_poly.entity_id
_entity_poly.type
_entity_poly.pdbx_seq_one_letter_code
_entity_poly.pdbx_strand_id
1 'polypeptide(L)'
;LGDLDPNDGDAMANIQSMFSDPMVLMGAVRSSEQAAMAPVLDARVAAISGYIDYAVDAVSSRLLGATSPIAEAVRRRRAEYGTDAQLIERLLGLTTTRAQQLRGRTFINGVVEREGAGALPRMLSSAESMPTPNEVDAPGLWLARLEIQ
;
A
#
# COMPACT_ATOMS: atom_id res chain seq x y z
N LEU A 1 21.52 -6.17 22.26
CA LEU A 1 22.42 -7.24 21.77
C LEU A 1 22.57 -8.37 22.81
N GLY A 2 21.55 -8.66 23.62
CA GLY A 2 21.70 -9.48 24.83
C GLY A 2 20.88 -10.77 24.87
N ASP A 3 20.29 -11.19 23.77
CA ASP A 3 19.46 -12.41 23.74
C ASP A 3 19.57 -13.10 22.39
N LEU A 4 20.72 -13.73 22.13
CA LEU A 4 20.93 -14.62 20.99
C LEU A 4 21.60 -15.87 21.56
N ASP A 5 20.82 -16.93 21.75
CA ASP A 5 21.35 -18.23 22.14
C ASP A 5 22.07 -18.87 20.93
N PRO A 6 23.40 -19.07 20.97
CA PRO A 6 24.17 -19.61 19.86
C PRO A 6 23.86 -21.08 19.55
N ASN A 7 23.00 -21.73 20.35
CA ASN A 7 22.59 -23.12 20.15
C ASN A 7 21.20 -23.27 19.50
N ASP A 8 20.54 -22.17 19.16
CA ASP A 8 19.25 -22.19 18.48
C ASP A 8 19.48 -22.34 16.97
N GLY A 9 18.92 -23.40 16.35
CA GLY A 9 19.07 -23.66 14.91
C GLY A 9 18.53 -22.52 14.04
N ASP A 10 17.59 -21.76 14.60
CA ASP A 10 16.98 -20.58 14.00
C ASP A 10 17.80 -19.31 14.23
N ALA A 11 18.77 -19.28 15.17
CA ALA A 11 19.58 -18.09 15.43
C ALA A 11 20.39 -17.68 14.18
N MET A 12 20.99 -18.64 13.49
CA MET A 12 21.73 -18.38 12.25
C MET A 12 20.80 -17.92 11.12
N ALA A 13 19.59 -18.50 11.00
CA ALA A 13 18.60 -18.08 10.01
C ALA A 13 18.07 -16.66 10.29
N ASN A 14 17.84 -16.34 11.57
CA ASN A 14 17.37 -15.05 12.03
C ASN A 14 18.44 -13.97 11.82
N ILE A 15 19.70 -14.26 12.16
CA ILE A 15 20.87 -13.42 11.85
C ILE A 15 20.98 -13.20 10.33
N GLN A 16 20.79 -14.24 9.52
CA GLN A 16 20.85 -14.14 8.06
C GLN A 16 19.69 -13.32 7.48
N SER A 17 18.50 -13.36 8.09
CA SER A 17 17.37 -12.49 7.75
C SER A 17 17.63 -11.02 8.13
N MET A 18 18.29 -10.78 9.27
CA MET A 18 18.66 -9.45 9.73
C MET A 18 19.72 -8.82 8.82
N PHE A 19 20.73 -9.60 8.39
CA PHE A 19 21.76 -9.12 7.46
C PHE A 19 21.30 -9.00 6.00
N SER A 20 20.14 -9.56 5.64
CA SER A 20 19.53 -9.38 4.32
C SER A 20 18.55 -8.19 4.27
N ASP A 21 18.34 -7.51 5.40
CA ASP A 21 17.61 -6.24 5.46
C ASP A 21 18.57 -5.06 5.19
N PRO A 22 18.42 -4.35 4.06
CA PRO A 22 19.26 -3.19 3.71
C PRO A 22 19.25 -2.10 4.79
N MET A 23 18.17 -1.97 5.55
CA MET A 23 18.05 -0.95 6.61
C MET A 23 18.89 -1.30 7.84
N VAL A 24 19.00 -2.58 8.17
CA VAL A 24 19.86 -3.08 9.25
C VAL A 24 21.33 -2.93 8.86
N LEU A 25 21.69 -3.22 7.60
CA LEU A 25 23.04 -3.03 7.08
C LEU A 25 23.50 -1.56 7.10
N MET A 26 22.56 -0.62 6.95
CA MET A 26 22.84 0.81 7.05
C MET A 26 22.83 1.36 8.49
N GLY A 27 22.58 0.51 9.51
CA GLY A 27 22.45 0.95 10.90
C GLY A 27 21.29 1.93 11.14
N ALA A 28 20.34 1.98 10.20
CA ALA A 28 19.27 2.96 10.18
C ALA A 28 18.12 2.50 11.09
N VAL A 29 18.24 2.80 12.38
CA VAL A 29 17.13 2.66 13.34
C VAL A 29 16.13 3.78 13.07
N ARG A 30 14.84 3.44 12.89
CA ARG A 30 13.79 4.45 12.73
C ARG A 30 13.70 5.32 13.98
N SER A 31 13.56 6.63 13.80
CA SER A 31 13.26 7.54 14.92
C SER A 31 11.83 7.31 15.46
N SER A 32 11.55 7.79 16.67
CA SER A 32 10.20 7.78 17.24
C SER A 32 9.17 8.49 16.35
N GLU A 33 9.57 9.60 15.74
CA GLU A 33 8.75 10.39 14.82
C GLU A 33 8.47 9.60 13.53
N GLN A 34 9.48 8.92 12.99
CA GLN A 34 9.32 8.07 11.80
C GLN A 34 8.40 6.87 12.08
N ALA A 35 8.53 6.25 13.27
CA ALA A 35 7.64 5.17 13.69
C ALA A 35 6.19 5.66 13.84
N ALA A 36 5.99 6.86 14.38
CA ALA A 36 4.65 7.47 14.49
C ALA A 36 4.05 7.85 13.14
N MET A 37 4.87 8.16 12.14
CA MET A 37 4.42 8.53 10.78
C MET A 37 4.14 7.32 9.90
N ALA A 38 4.71 6.15 10.20
CA ALA A 38 4.58 4.95 9.38
C ALA A 38 3.12 4.57 9.05
N PRO A 39 2.16 4.56 10.00
CA PRO A 39 0.76 4.24 9.68
C PRO A 39 0.14 5.22 8.68
N VAL A 40 0.49 6.50 8.75
CA VAL A 40 -0.01 7.53 7.84
C VAL A 40 0.53 7.31 6.43
N LEU A 41 1.83 7.01 6.30
CA LEU A 41 2.42 6.67 5.01
C LEU A 41 1.81 5.39 4.43
N ASP A 42 1.63 4.37 5.26
CA ASP A 42 1.02 3.10 4.88
C ASP A 42 -0.40 3.28 4.33
N ALA A 43 -1.22 4.10 4.99
CA ALA A 43 -2.57 4.43 4.56
C ALA A 43 -2.57 5.16 3.21
N ARG A 44 -1.66 6.12 3.04
CA ARG A 44 -1.53 6.91 1.81
C ARG A 44 -1.08 6.05 0.62
N VAL A 45 -0.08 5.19 0.84
CA VAL A 45 0.38 4.23 -0.17
C VAL A 45 -0.74 3.27 -0.54
N ALA A 46 -1.44 2.69 0.44
CA ALA A 46 -2.58 1.81 0.18
C ALA A 46 -3.64 2.47 -0.70
N ALA A 47 -4.02 3.71 -0.39
CA ALA A 47 -5.03 4.45 -1.14
C ALA A 47 -4.58 4.78 -2.57
N ILE A 48 -3.31 5.21 -2.76
CA ILE A 48 -2.74 5.47 -4.09
C ILE A 48 -2.71 4.17 -4.92
N SER A 49 -2.22 3.08 -4.35
CA SER A 49 -2.17 1.77 -5.02
C SER A 49 -3.56 1.31 -5.44
N GLY A 50 -4.55 1.41 -4.53
CA GLY A 50 -5.94 1.07 -4.85
C GLY A 50 -6.50 1.93 -6.00
N TYR A 51 -6.18 3.23 -6.03
CA TYR A 51 -6.64 4.11 -7.10
C TYR A 51 -5.99 3.78 -8.45
N ILE A 52 -4.69 3.47 -8.45
CA ILE A 52 -3.97 3.03 -9.64
C ILE A 52 -4.59 1.74 -10.20
N ASP A 53 -4.93 0.78 -9.32
CA ASP A 53 -5.58 -0.46 -9.72
C ASP A 53 -6.96 -0.21 -10.32
N TYR A 54 -7.78 0.61 -9.65
CA TYR A 54 -9.10 0.99 -10.17
C TYR A 54 -9.01 1.69 -11.54
N ALA A 55 -8.09 2.66 -11.69
CA ALA A 55 -7.93 3.40 -12.93
C ALA A 55 -7.51 2.48 -14.09
N VAL A 56 -6.62 1.53 -13.82
CA VAL A 56 -6.17 0.59 -14.85
C VAL A 56 -7.24 -0.42 -15.21
N ASP A 57 -7.98 -0.94 -14.24
CA ASP A 57 -9.13 -1.80 -14.51
C ASP A 57 -10.19 -1.09 -15.37
N ALA A 58 -10.48 0.18 -15.05
CA ALA A 58 -11.42 0.99 -15.81
C ALA A 58 -10.95 1.24 -17.25
N VAL A 59 -9.67 1.58 -17.45
CA VAL A 59 -9.07 1.79 -18.78
C VAL A 59 -8.99 0.49 -19.57
N SER A 60 -8.53 -0.61 -18.96
CA SER A 60 -8.46 -1.93 -19.60
C SER A 60 -9.83 -2.44 -20.00
N SER A 61 -10.84 -2.29 -19.14
CA SER A 61 -12.23 -2.70 -19.46
C SER A 61 -12.80 -1.90 -20.63
N ARG A 62 -12.50 -0.59 -20.70
CA ARG A 62 -12.93 0.27 -21.81
C ARG A 62 -12.23 -0.05 -23.13
N LEU A 63 -10.94 -0.39 -23.11
CA LEU A 63 -10.15 -0.63 -24.33
C LEU A 63 -10.29 -2.07 -24.85
N LEU A 64 -10.37 -3.04 -23.96
CA LEU A 64 -10.30 -4.47 -24.30
C LEU A 64 -11.64 -5.18 -24.15
N GLY A 65 -12.64 -4.55 -23.53
CA GLY A 65 -13.84 -5.20 -23.05
C GLY A 65 -13.61 -5.88 -21.69
N ALA A 66 -14.60 -5.80 -20.80
CA ALA A 66 -14.50 -6.25 -19.40
C ALA A 66 -14.16 -7.74 -19.21
N THR A 67 -14.26 -8.56 -20.27
CA THR A 67 -14.07 -10.03 -20.23
C THR A 67 -12.89 -10.49 -21.09
N SER A 68 -12.03 -9.57 -21.56
CA SER A 68 -10.90 -9.96 -22.41
C SER A 68 -9.83 -10.71 -21.61
N PRO A 69 -9.33 -11.85 -22.12
CA PRO A 69 -8.18 -12.56 -21.54
C PRO A 69 -6.96 -11.68 -21.30
N ILE A 70 -6.80 -10.60 -22.08
CA ILE A 70 -5.72 -9.63 -21.96
C ILE A 70 -5.91 -8.75 -20.71
N ALA A 71 -7.13 -8.31 -20.40
CA ALA A 71 -7.41 -7.54 -19.19
C ALA A 71 -7.09 -8.36 -17.93
N GLU A 72 -7.43 -9.65 -17.95
CA GLU A 72 -7.09 -10.58 -16.85
C GLU A 72 -5.58 -10.86 -16.77
N ALA A 73 -4.88 -10.96 -17.90
CA ALA A 73 -3.43 -11.12 -17.92
C ALA A 73 -2.70 -9.88 -17.35
N VAL A 74 -3.18 -8.67 -17.65
CA VAL A 74 -2.64 -7.42 -17.09
C VAL A 74 -2.85 -7.37 -15.57
N ARG A 75 -4.04 -7.76 -15.09
CA ARG A 75 -4.37 -7.85 -13.66
C ARG A 75 -3.42 -8.80 -12.93
N ARG A 76 -3.21 -10.02 -13.46
CA ARG A 76 -2.27 -11.00 -12.89
C ARG A 76 -0.83 -10.52 -12.89
N ARG A 77 -0.35 -9.97 -14.01
CA ARG A 77 1.04 -9.50 -14.13
C ARG A 77 1.38 -8.39 -13.14
N ARG A 78 0.43 -7.52 -12.78
CA ARG A 78 0.65 -6.50 -11.74
C ARG A 78 0.70 -7.07 -10.33
N ALA A 79 -0.14 -8.06 -10.03
CA ALA A 79 -0.02 -8.79 -8.76
C ALA A 79 1.37 -9.47 -8.61
N GLU A 80 2.04 -9.75 -9.73
CA GLU A 80 3.37 -10.36 -9.80
C GLU A 80 4.54 -9.36 -9.83
N TYR A 81 4.34 -8.09 -10.24
CA TYR A 81 5.38 -7.05 -10.21
C TYR A 81 5.69 -6.64 -8.76
N GLY A 82 6.50 -7.45 -8.09
CA GLY A 82 6.92 -7.27 -6.71
C GLY A 82 8.39 -6.89 -6.52
N THR A 83 9.33 -7.31 -7.35
CA THR A 83 10.75 -7.34 -6.91
C THR A 83 11.46 -5.98 -6.84
N ASP A 84 11.31 -5.10 -7.84
CA ASP A 84 12.04 -3.83 -7.89
C ASP A 84 11.35 -2.74 -7.04
N ALA A 85 10.01 -2.77 -7.00
CA ALA A 85 9.21 -1.93 -6.11
C ALA A 85 9.46 -2.28 -4.63
N GLN A 86 9.61 -3.57 -4.30
CA GLN A 86 9.91 -4.01 -2.93
C GLN A 86 11.23 -3.47 -2.39
N LEU A 87 12.25 -3.28 -3.23
CA LEU A 87 13.53 -2.72 -2.78
C LEU A 87 13.36 -1.25 -2.39
N ILE A 88 12.69 -0.45 -3.22
CA ILE A 88 12.40 0.97 -2.96
C ILE A 88 11.47 1.10 -1.74
N GLU A 89 10.47 0.24 -1.63
CA GLU A 89 9.58 0.14 -0.47
C GLU A 89 10.36 -0.12 0.82
N ARG A 90 11.25 -1.12 0.83
CA ARG A 90 12.11 -1.43 1.99
C ARG A 90 13.02 -0.26 2.37
N LEU A 91 13.62 0.42 1.39
CA LEU A 91 14.47 1.59 1.62
C LEU A 91 13.68 2.79 2.18
N LEU A 92 12.41 2.94 1.79
CA LEU A 92 11.52 3.98 2.31
C LEU A 92 10.78 3.55 3.59
N GLY A 93 10.99 2.31 4.05
CA GLY A 93 10.28 1.75 5.19
C GLY A 93 8.79 1.52 4.96
N LEU A 94 8.36 1.52 3.71
CA LEU A 94 7.00 1.23 3.27
C LEU A 94 6.88 -0.28 3.08
N THR A 95 5.75 -0.88 3.47
CA THR A 95 5.52 -2.30 3.20
C THR A 95 4.25 -2.45 2.39
N THR A 96 4.31 -2.74 1.08
CA THR A 96 3.09 -3.03 0.33
C THR A 96 2.71 -4.50 0.52
N THR A 97 2.20 -4.85 1.70
CA THR A 97 1.70 -6.20 1.98
C THR A 97 0.43 -6.51 1.18
N ARG A 98 0.09 -7.79 0.99
CA ARG A 98 -1.23 -8.19 0.45
C ARG A 98 -2.39 -7.59 1.24
N ALA A 99 -2.24 -7.47 2.56
CA ALA A 99 -3.24 -6.84 3.41
C ALA A 99 -3.41 -5.34 3.07
N GLN A 100 -2.31 -4.65 2.79
CA GLN A 100 -2.31 -3.23 2.39
C GLN A 100 -2.99 -3.01 1.04
N GLN A 101 -2.71 -3.89 0.07
CA GLN A 101 -3.39 -3.88 -1.23
C GLN A 101 -4.91 -4.08 -1.07
N LEU A 102 -5.32 -5.04 -0.23
CA LEU A 102 -6.73 -5.29 0.05
C LEU A 102 -7.41 -4.09 0.73
N ARG A 103 -6.73 -3.45 1.71
CA ARG A 103 -7.23 -2.23 2.37
C ARG A 103 -7.42 -1.09 1.38
N GLY A 104 -6.42 -0.83 0.55
CA GLY A 104 -6.50 0.19 -0.51
C GLY A 104 -7.67 -0.06 -1.47
N ARG A 105 -7.82 -1.30 -1.95
CA ARG A 105 -8.93 -1.67 -2.84
C ARG A 105 -10.30 -1.53 -2.16
N THR A 106 -10.41 -1.94 -0.90
CA THR A 106 -11.64 -1.80 -0.11
C THR A 106 -12.01 -0.34 0.07
N PHE A 107 -11.03 0.52 0.36
CA PHE A 107 -11.23 1.96 0.46
C PHE A 107 -11.81 2.56 -0.82
N ILE A 108 -11.15 2.31 -1.96
CA ILE A 108 -11.54 2.85 -3.26
C ILE A 108 -12.92 2.34 -3.67
N ASN A 109 -13.19 1.05 -3.52
CA ASN A 109 -14.51 0.50 -3.78
C ASN A 109 -15.58 1.16 -2.92
N GLY A 110 -15.29 1.34 -1.62
CA GLY A 110 -16.22 1.99 -0.70
C GLY A 110 -16.50 3.46 -1.06
N VAL A 111 -15.51 4.19 -1.56
CA VAL A 111 -15.73 5.56 -2.10
C VAL A 111 -16.59 5.52 -3.35
N VAL A 112 -16.26 4.66 -4.32
CA VAL A 112 -16.97 4.54 -5.60
C VAL A 112 -18.43 4.11 -5.40
N GLU A 113 -18.70 3.20 -4.48
CA GLU A 113 -20.06 2.75 -4.16
C GLU A 113 -20.94 3.86 -3.59
N ARG A 114 -20.35 4.86 -2.90
CA ARG A 114 -21.08 5.94 -2.24
C ARG A 114 -21.26 7.16 -3.13
N GLU A 115 -20.17 7.60 -3.77
CA GLU A 115 -20.10 8.90 -4.46
C GLU A 115 -19.68 8.78 -5.94
N GLY A 116 -19.51 7.55 -6.42
CA GLY A 116 -19.01 7.28 -7.76
C GLY A 116 -17.52 7.56 -7.93
N ALA A 117 -17.01 7.23 -9.12
CA ALA A 117 -15.60 7.37 -9.47
C ALA A 117 -15.10 8.82 -9.52
N GLY A 118 -16.03 9.79 -9.67
CA GLY A 118 -15.70 11.21 -9.76
C GLY A 118 -15.14 11.81 -8.47
N ALA A 119 -15.34 11.15 -7.32
CA ALA A 119 -14.78 11.57 -6.04
C ALA A 119 -13.28 11.25 -5.91
N LEU A 120 -12.79 10.19 -6.57
CA LEU A 120 -11.42 9.68 -6.39
C LEU A 120 -10.31 10.71 -6.66
N PRO A 121 -10.39 11.57 -7.70
CA PRO A 121 -9.36 12.58 -7.95
C PRO A 121 -9.18 13.58 -6.78
N ARG A 122 -10.19 13.76 -5.91
CA ARG A 122 -10.08 14.66 -4.76
C ARG A 122 -8.98 14.24 -3.79
N MET A 123 -8.69 12.95 -3.69
CA MET A 123 -7.62 12.43 -2.84
C MET A 123 -6.24 12.98 -3.19
N LEU A 124 -6.01 13.30 -4.46
CA LEU A 124 -4.72 13.77 -4.97
C LEU A 124 -4.68 15.29 -5.15
N SER A 125 -5.69 16.02 -4.68
CA SER A 125 -5.78 17.47 -4.87
C SER A 125 -4.84 18.25 -3.95
N SER A 126 -4.58 17.73 -2.74
CA SER A 126 -3.60 18.27 -1.80
C SER A 126 -3.11 17.19 -0.82
N ALA A 127 -2.05 17.49 -0.06
CA ALA A 127 -1.53 16.57 0.96
C ALA A 127 -2.56 16.31 2.09
N GLU A 128 -3.39 17.29 2.40
CA GLU A 128 -4.46 17.22 3.41
C GLU A 128 -5.66 16.41 2.92
N SER A 129 -5.89 16.36 1.61
CA SER A 129 -6.99 15.59 1.02
C SER A 129 -6.76 14.07 1.04
N MET A 130 -5.52 13.63 1.24
CA MET A 130 -5.18 12.22 1.37
C MET A 130 -5.85 11.58 2.58
N PRO A 131 -6.23 10.29 2.52
CA PRO A 131 -6.88 9.62 3.63
C PRO A 131 -5.92 9.36 4.80
N THR A 132 -6.48 9.42 6.01
CA THR A 132 -5.83 8.95 7.23
C THR A 132 -5.96 7.42 7.36
N PRO A 133 -5.23 6.78 8.30
CA PRO A 133 -5.36 5.33 8.51
C PRO A 133 -6.80 4.88 8.80
N ASN A 134 -7.52 5.61 9.66
CA ASN A 134 -8.90 5.29 10.02
C ASN A 134 -9.86 5.46 8.83
N GLU A 135 -9.57 6.41 7.96
CA GLU A 135 -10.37 6.71 6.77
C GLU A 135 -10.21 5.64 5.68
N VAL A 136 -9.02 5.05 5.55
CA VAL A 136 -8.82 3.90 4.66
C VAL A 136 -9.68 2.71 5.09
N ASP A 137 -9.84 2.50 6.40
CA ASP A 137 -10.69 1.42 6.93
C ASP A 137 -12.18 1.76 6.91
N ALA A 138 -12.52 3.06 6.96
CA ALA A 138 -13.89 3.57 6.93
C ALA A 138 -14.04 4.70 5.89
N PRO A 139 -14.31 4.38 4.61
CA PRO A 139 -14.29 5.35 3.50
C PRO A 139 -15.27 6.51 3.67
N GLY A 140 -16.39 6.27 4.39
CA GLY A 140 -17.36 7.32 4.70
C GLY A 140 -16.78 8.46 5.55
N LEU A 141 -15.78 8.19 6.40
CA LEU A 141 -15.11 9.24 7.19
C LEU A 141 -14.35 10.20 6.28
N TRP A 142 -13.72 9.69 5.24
CA TRP A 142 -12.98 10.50 4.27
C TRP A 142 -13.91 11.41 3.47
N LEU A 143 -15.01 10.83 2.97
CA LEU A 143 -16.04 11.56 2.23
C LEU A 143 -16.66 12.67 3.08
N ALA A 144 -17.00 12.35 4.33
CA ALA A 144 -17.57 13.31 5.26
C ALA A 144 -16.59 14.46 5.56
N ARG A 145 -15.30 14.16 5.77
CA ARG A 145 -14.28 15.18 6.02
C ARG A 145 -14.09 16.13 4.84
N LEU A 146 -14.23 15.63 3.62
CA LEU A 146 -14.09 16.42 2.41
C LEU A 146 -15.42 17.04 1.93
N GLU A 147 -16.51 16.85 2.68
CA GLU A 147 -17.85 17.34 2.36
C GLU A 147 -18.31 16.92 0.95
N ILE A 148 -18.00 15.67 0.57
CA ILE A 148 -18.41 15.07 -0.70
C ILE A 148 -19.80 14.43 -0.51
N GLN A 149 -20.75 14.75 -1.40
CA GLN A 149 -22.16 14.32 -1.41
C GLN A 149 -22.67 14.10 -2.84
#